data_AF-A0A7V5U4D4-F1
#
_entry.id   AF-A0A7V5U4D4-F1
#
_cell.length_a   1.000
_cell.length_b   1.000
_cell.length_c   1.000
_cell.angle_alpha   90.00
_cell.angle_beta   90.00
_cell.angle_gamma   90.00
#
_symmetry.space_group_name_H-M   'P 1'
#
loop_
_entity.id
_entity.type
_entity.pdbx_description
1 polymer ?
#
loop_
_entity_poly.entity_id
_entity_poly.type
_entity_poly.pdbx_seq_one_letter_code
_entity_poly.pdbx_strand_id
1 'polypeptide(L)'
;FAHMEKGKVYLAKQDEQRAIEEFELALSGFKSMRNKKAVVELAISLGKMHKKNKNFERAAEMFKTAVETDPKAGAEGFYQLGLLYKENKAPKEAVIENMQKYLENSPDGQYAQKAKELMK
;
A
#
# COMPACT_ATOMS: atom_id res chain seq x y z
N PHE A 1 12.54 7.78 -12.98
CA PHE A 1 11.52 8.75 -13.40
C PHE A 1 10.76 8.33 -14.65
N ALA A 2 11.42 7.88 -15.73
CA ALA A 2 10.74 7.50 -16.99
C ALA A 2 9.62 6.44 -16.83
N HIS A 3 9.86 5.38 -16.06
CA HIS A 3 8.86 4.33 -15.82
C HIS A 3 7.63 4.83 -15.03
N MET A 4 7.82 5.75 -14.08
CA MET A 4 6.70 6.34 -13.32
C MET A 4 5.76 7.13 -14.23
N GLU A 5 6.32 7.92 -15.15
CA GLU A 5 5.51 8.71 -16.10
C GLU A 5 4.84 7.81 -17.15
N LYS A 6 5.54 6.78 -17.64
CA LYS A 6 4.93 5.78 -18.52
C LYS A 6 3.76 5.05 -17.86
N GLY A 7 3.90 4.63 -16.61
CA GLY A 7 2.83 3.99 -15.86
C GLY A 7 1.58 4.88 -15.76
N LYS A 8 1.75 6.18 -15.49
CA LYS A 8 0.64 7.15 -15.50
C LYS A 8 -0.01 7.30 -16.89
N VAL A 9 0.79 7.29 -17.95
CA VAL A 9 0.26 7.34 -19.34
C VAL A 9 -0.57 6.09 -19.64
N TYR A 10 -0.13 4.90 -19.22
CA TYR A 10 -0.93 3.69 -19.39
C TYR A 10 -2.21 3.69 -18.55
N LEU A 11 -2.18 4.21 -17.32
CA LEU A 11 -3.40 4.43 -16.53
C LEU A 11 -4.40 5.35 -17.24
N ALA A 12 -3.92 6.46 -17.83
CA ALA A 12 -4.77 7.37 -18.59
C ALA A 12 -5.40 6.70 -19.83
N LYS A 13 -4.71 5.70 -20.39
CA LYS A 13 -5.21 4.85 -21.49
C LYS A 13 -6.06 3.67 -21.02
N GLN A 14 -6.36 3.58 -19.72
CA GLN A 14 -7.05 2.45 -19.09
C GLN A 14 -6.33 1.11 -19.25
N ASP A 15 -5.05 1.13 -19.60
CA ASP A 15 -4.22 -0.05 -19.68
C ASP A 15 -3.58 -0.33 -18.33
N GLU A 16 -4.38 -0.89 -17.43
CA GLU A 16 -3.97 -1.09 -16.04
C GLU A 16 -2.83 -2.10 -15.92
N GLN A 17 -2.76 -3.10 -16.81
CA GLN A 17 -1.70 -4.10 -16.80
C GLN A 17 -0.34 -3.48 -17.12
N ARG A 18 -0.21 -2.74 -18.23
CA ARG A 18 1.05 -2.07 -18.58
C ARG A 18 1.41 -0.98 -17.59
N ALA A 19 0.42 -0.34 -16.96
CA ALA A 19 0.68 0.60 -15.89
C ALA A 19 1.36 -0.07 -14.68
N ILE A 20 0.87 -1.24 -14.26
CA ILE A 20 1.45 -2.02 -13.15
C ILE A 20 2.90 -2.40 -13.48
N GLU A 21 3.17 -2.92 -14.67
CA GLU A 21 4.53 -3.31 -15.10
C GLU A 21 5.51 -2.13 -15.03
N GLU A 22 5.12 -0.97 -15.55
CA GLU A 22 5.94 0.24 -15.50
C GLU A 22 6.13 0.75 -14.05
N PHE A 23 5.12 0.64 -13.19
CA PHE A 23 5.25 0.99 -11.78
C PHE A 23 6.14 0.01 -10.99
N GLU A 24 6.11 -1.29 -11.28
CA GLU A 24 7.03 -2.26 -10.67
C GLU A 24 8.50 -1.96 -11.02
N LEU A 25 8.76 -1.60 -12.29
CA LEU A 25 10.09 -1.13 -12.72
C LEU A 25 10.50 0.17 -12.03
N ALA A 26 9.57 1.12 -11.88
CA ALA A 26 9.82 2.36 -11.15
C ALA A 26 10.14 2.10 -9.66
N LEU A 27 9.41 1.18 -9.02
CA LEU A 27 9.62 0.77 -7.63
C LEU A 27 11.02 0.18 -7.42
N SER A 28 11.46 -0.71 -8.31
CA SER A 28 12.82 -1.27 -8.29
C SER A 28 13.87 -0.17 -8.38
N GLY A 29 13.72 0.77 -9.32
CA GLY A 29 14.62 1.91 -9.44
C GLY A 29 14.66 2.79 -8.19
N PHE A 30 13.50 3.07 -7.57
CA PHE A 30 13.45 3.85 -6.33
C PHE A 30 14.12 3.13 -5.15
N LYS A 31 14.00 1.80 -5.05
CA LYS A 31 14.73 0.98 -4.07
C LYS A 31 16.25 1.09 -4.27
N SER A 32 16.75 0.95 -5.50
CA SER A 32 18.18 1.09 -5.82
C SER A 32 18.73 2.48 -5.50
N MET A 33 17.93 3.53 -5.74
CA MET A 33 18.28 4.91 -5.38
C MET A 33 18.12 5.22 -3.88
N ARG A 34 17.67 4.26 -3.07
CA ARG A 34 17.34 4.44 -1.64
C ARG A 34 16.35 5.58 -1.39
N ASN A 35 15.48 5.87 -2.37
CA ASN A 35 14.45 6.90 -2.25
C ASN A 35 13.25 6.34 -1.47
N LYS A 36 13.37 6.29 -0.14
CA LYS A 36 12.36 5.72 0.76
C LYS A 36 10.98 6.31 0.54
N LYS A 37 10.87 7.64 0.42
CA LYS A 37 9.60 8.33 0.21
C LYS A 37 8.90 7.85 -1.06
N ALA A 38 9.60 7.81 -2.19
CA ALA A 38 9.03 7.34 -3.45
C ALA A 38 8.67 5.85 -3.41
N VAL A 39 9.47 5.02 -2.73
CA VAL A 39 9.17 3.60 -2.52
C VAL A 39 7.85 3.45 -1.75
N VAL A 40 7.68 4.18 -0.65
CA VAL A 40 6.46 4.13 0.18
C VAL A 40 5.22 4.55 -0.61
N GLU A 41 5.27 5.71 -1.27
CA GLU A 41 4.13 6.25 -2.02
C GLU A 41 3.71 5.32 -3.18
N LEU A 42 4.70 4.79 -3.91
CA LEU A 42 4.43 3.91 -5.04
C LEU A 42 3.95 2.52 -4.59
N ALA A 43 4.54 1.96 -3.53
CA ALA A 43 4.10 0.68 -2.98
C ALA A 43 2.66 0.75 -2.46
N ILE A 44 2.26 1.84 -1.77
CA ILE A 44 0.85 2.03 -1.38
C ILE A 44 -0.06 2.07 -2.62
N SER A 45 0.36 2.77 -3.68
CA SER A 45 -0.43 2.90 -4.90
C SER A 45 -0.60 1.56 -5.62
N LEU A 46 0.49 0.81 -5.82
CA LEU A 46 0.48 -0.54 -6.39
C LEU A 46 -0.36 -1.50 -5.54
N GLY A 47 -0.25 -1.44 -4.22
CA GLY A 47 -1.05 -2.28 -3.32
C GLY A 47 -2.55 -2.04 -3.47
N LYS A 48 -2.97 -0.77 -3.61
CA LYS A 48 -4.38 -0.41 -3.86
C LYS A 48 -4.86 -0.93 -5.23
N MET A 49 -4.03 -0.84 -6.26
CA MET A 49 -4.34 -1.38 -7.60
C MET A 49 -4.49 -2.90 -7.57
N HIS A 50 -3.55 -3.62 -6.98
CA HIS A 50 -3.65 -5.08 -6.84
C HIS A 50 -4.87 -5.50 -6.03
N LYS A 51 -5.19 -4.80 -4.93
CA LYS A 51 -6.39 -5.05 -4.13
C LYS A 51 -7.67 -4.86 -4.95
N LYS A 52 -7.77 -3.77 -5.72
CA LYS A 52 -8.90 -3.52 -6.64
C LYS A 52 -9.07 -4.66 -7.65
N ASN A 53 -7.95 -5.22 -8.11
CA ASN A 53 -7.93 -6.37 -9.04
C ASN A 53 -8.07 -7.72 -8.32
N LYS A 54 -8.38 -7.73 -7.02
CA LYS A 54 -8.49 -8.94 -6.16
C LYS A 54 -7.22 -9.79 -6.08
N ASN A 55 -6.07 -9.22 -6.45
CA ASN A 55 -4.75 -9.83 -6.31
C ASN A 55 -4.24 -9.61 -4.89
N PHE A 56 -4.91 -10.22 -3.90
CA PHE A 56 -4.72 -9.93 -2.49
C PHE A 56 -3.30 -10.22 -1.99
N GLU A 57 -2.64 -11.25 -2.50
CA GLU A 57 -1.24 -11.57 -2.13
C GLU A 57 -0.28 -10.45 -2.53
N ARG A 58 -0.35 -10.01 -3.79
CA ARG A 58 0.46 -8.89 -4.30
C ARG A 58 0.12 -7.58 -3.60
N ALA A 59 -1.17 -7.35 -3.30
CA ALA A 59 -1.58 -6.18 -2.52
C ALA A 59 -0.91 -6.16 -1.14
N ALA A 60 -0.93 -7.29 -0.43
CA ALA A 60 -0.29 -7.43 0.87
C ALA A 60 1.23 -7.20 0.79
N GLU A 61 1.90 -7.76 -0.22
CA GLU A 61 3.34 -7.57 -0.45
C GLU A 61 3.71 -6.09 -0.62
N MET A 62 2.93 -5.36 -1.40
CA MET A 62 3.17 -3.93 -1.63
C MET A 62 2.91 -3.09 -0.38
N PHE A 63 1.82 -3.38 0.37
CA PHE A 63 1.59 -2.68 1.64
C PHE A 63 2.67 -3.01 2.69
N LYS A 64 3.15 -4.26 2.74
CA LYS A 64 4.30 -4.66 3.57
C LYS A 64 5.56 -3.90 3.20
N THR A 65 5.86 -3.80 1.90
CA THR A 65 6.99 -3.01 1.40
C THR A 65 6.94 -1.57 1.90
N ALA A 66 5.76 -0.93 1.91
CA ALA A 66 5.61 0.44 2.40
C ALA A 66 5.94 0.56 3.90
N VAL A 67 5.35 -0.29 4.73
CA VAL A 67 5.54 -0.23 6.20
C VAL A 67 6.95 -0.64 6.63
N GLU A 68 7.61 -1.54 5.91
CA GLU A 68 8.99 -1.94 6.19
C GLU A 68 10.00 -0.88 5.75
N THR A 69 9.70 -0.12 4.69
CA THR A 69 10.58 0.94 4.18
C THR A 69 10.63 2.13 5.14
N ASP A 70 9.46 2.56 5.60
CA ASP A 70 9.29 3.62 6.60
C ASP A 70 7.93 3.42 7.31
N PRO A 71 7.91 2.93 8.55
CA PRO A 71 6.66 2.67 9.28
C PRO A 71 5.80 3.93 9.48
N LYS A 72 6.43 5.09 9.64
CA LYS A 72 5.73 6.36 9.92
C LYS A 72 5.14 6.94 8.64
N ALA A 73 5.94 7.04 7.58
CA ALA A 73 5.45 7.51 6.27
C ALA A 73 4.52 6.48 5.61
N GLY A 74 4.79 5.20 5.83
CA GLY A 74 4.06 4.06 5.30
C GLY A 74 2.87 3.63 6.16
N ALA A 75 2.47 4.40 7.18
CA ALA A 75 1.42 4.01 8.10
C ALA A 75 0.12 3.60 7.38
N GLU A 76 -0.25 4.27 6.29
CA GLU A 76 -1.41 3.88 5.47
C GLU A 76 -1.33 2.41 5.00
N GLY A 77 -0.14 1.84 4.79
CA GLY A 77 0.06 0.43 4.49
C GLY A 77 -0.49 -0.49 5.59
N PHE A 78 -0.31 -0.17 6.87
CA PHE A 78 -0.93 -0.92 7.97
C PHE A 78 -2.47 -0.86 7.89
N TYR A 79 -3.03 0.32 7.67
CA TYR A 79 -4.48 0.47 7.52
C TYR A 79 -5.01 -0.37 6.34
N GLN A 80 -4.34 -0.33 5.19
CA GLN A 80 -4.74 -1.11 4.02
C GLN A 80 -4.57 -2.62 4.23
N LEU A 81 -3.54 -3.07 4.95
CA LEU A 81 -3.38 -4.49 5.35
C LEU A 81 -4.53 -4.95 6.23
N GLY A 82 -4.93 -4.16 7.24
CA GLY A 82 -6.06 -4.53 8.08
C GLY A 82 -7.39 -4.58 7.30
N LEU A 83 -7.61 -3.66 6.36
CA LEU A 83 -8.76 -3.73 5.44
C LEU A 83 -8.72 -4.98 4.56
N LEU A 84 -7.54 -5.32 4.03
CA LEU A 84 -7.33 -6.48 3.17
C LEU A 84 -7.60 -7.78 3.94
N TYR A 85 -7.11 -7.90 5.18
CA TYR A 85 -7.39 -9.04 6.05
C TYR A 85 -8.87 -9.16 6.40
N LYS A 86 -9.55 -8.04 6.66
CA LYS A 86 -10.99 -8.02 6.87
C LYS A 86 -11.75 -8.52 5.62
N GLU A 87 -11.36 -8.06 4.44
CA GLU A 87 -11.97 -8.46 3.17
C GLU A 87 -11.74 -9.95 2.86
N ASN A 88 -10.55 -10.46 3.17
CA ASN A 88 -10.18 -11.86 2.98
C ASN A 88 -10.66 -12.79 4.12
N LYS A 89 -11.53 -12.32 5.03
CA LYS A 89 -12.03 -13.08 6.20
C LYS A 89 -10.92 -13.70 7.06
N ALA A 90 -9.76 -13.06 7.12
CA ALA A 90 -8.68 -13.45 8.03
C ALA A 90 -9.12 -13.20 9.50
N PRO A 91 -8.42 -13.81 10.47
CA PRO A 91 -8.76 -13.65 11.89
C PRO A 91 -8.86 -12.19 12.32
N LYS A 92 -9.82 -11.89 13.22
CA LYS A 92 -10.09 -10.51 13.70
C LYS A 92 -8.83 -9.88 14.31
N GLU A 93 -8.00 -10.70 14.93
CA GLU A 93 -6.71 -10.35 15.53
C GLU A 93 -5.77 -9.69 14.51
N ALA A 94 -5.70 -10.22 13.28
CA ALA A 94 -4.86 -9.64 12.23
C ALA A 94 -5.36 -8.25 11.79
N VAL A 95 -6.68 -8.04 11.80
CA VAL A 95 -7.26 -6.72 11.53
C VAL A 95 -6.90 -5.75 12.65
N ILE A 96 -7.10 -6.15 13.92
CA ILE A 96 -6.82 -5.33 15.10
C ILE A 96 -5.34 -4.96 15.17
N GLU A 97 -4.43 -5.92 14.99
CA GLU A 97 -2.99 -5.68 15.04
C GLU A 97 -2.57 -4.61 14.02
N ASN A 98 -3.11 -4.67 12.81
CA ASN A 98 -2.79 -3.69 11.76
C ASN A 98 -3.42 -2.31 12.05
N MET A 99 -4.61 -2.25 12.63
CA MET A 99 -5.20 -0.97 13.06
C MET A 99 -4.43 -0.34 14.22
N GLN A 100 -3.90 -1.14 15.15
CA GLN A 100 -3.04 -0.67 16.24
C GLN A 100 -1.74 -0.08 15.68
N LYS A 101 -1.02 -0.82 14.82
CA LYS A 101 0.20 -0.33 14.18
C LYS A 101 -0.02 0.94 13.37
N TYR A 102 -1.17 1.06 12.70
CA TYR A 102 -1.56 2.30 12.02
C TYR A 102 -1.66 3.48 13.01
N LEU A 103 -2.38 3.30 14.12
CA LEU A 103 -2.58 4.34 15.13
C LEU A 103 -1.29 4.69 15.89
N GLU A 104 -0.38 3.74 16.09
CA GLU A 104 0.93 3.99 16.68
C GLU A 104 1.80 4.89 15.78
N ASN A 105 1.73 4.67 14.46
CA ASN A 105 2.55 5.40 13.49
C ASN A 105 1.88 6.69 12.97
N SER A 106 0.55 6.77 13.06
CA SER A 106 -0.25 7.90 12.57
C SER A 106 -1.50 8.10 13.46
N PRO A 107 -1.32 8.55 14.72
CA PRO A 107 -2.42 8.66 15.69
C PRO A 107 -3.50 9.67 15.27
N ASP A 108 -3.10 10.71 14.55
CA ASP A 108 -3.98 11.75 13.98
C ASP A 108 -4.14 11.61 12.46
N GLY A 109 -3.83 10.43 11.92
CA GLY A 109 -3.94 10.15 10.50
C GLY A 109 -5.39 10.19 10.00
N GLN A 110 -5.59 10.40 8.69
CA GLN A 110 -6.91 10.52 8.06
C GLN A 110 -7.86 9.33 8.30
N TYR A 111 -7.33 8.16 8.68
CA TYR A 111 -8.11 6.97 8.97
C TYR A 111 -8.18 6.64 10.46
N ALA A 112 -7.67 7.49 11.36
CA ALA A 112 -7.55 7.17 12.79
C ALA A 112 -8.88 6.80 13.43
N GLN A 113 -9.94 7.57 13.13
CA GLN A 113 -11.28 7.27 13.64
C GLN A 113 -11.82 5.93 13.12
N LYS A 114 -11.67 5.69 11.80
CA LYS A 114 -12.10 4.43 11.16
C LYS A 114 -11.30 3.24 11.71
N ALA A 115 -10.01 3.40 11.97
CA ALA A 115 -9.18 2.37 12.54
C ALA A 115 -9.66 1.98 13.95
N LYS A 116 -10.01 2.95 14.79
CA LYS A 116 -10.59 2.70 16.12
C LYS A 116 -11.94 1.98 16.04
N GLU A 117 -12.76 2.30 15.05
CA GLU A 117 -14.06 1.62 14.82
C GLU A 117 -13.87 0.16 14.40
N LEU A 118 -12.88 -0.12 13.56
CA LEU A 118 -12.58 -1.47 13.07
C LEU A 118 -12.02 -2.41 14.14
N MET A 119 -11.59 -1.87 15.29
CA MET A 119 -11.07 -2.64 16.41
C MET A 119 -12.15 -3.12 17.40
N LYS A 120 -13.38 -2.60 17.30
CA LYS A 120 -14.51 -3.00 18.15
C LYS A 120 -15.11 -4.32 17.67
#